data_AF-A0AA88JSU3-F1
#
_entry.id   AF-A0AA88JSU3-F1
#
_cell.length_a   1.000
_cell.length_b   1.000
_cell.length_c   1.000
_cell.angle_alpha   90.00
_cell.angle_beta   90.00
_cell.angle_gamma   90.00
#
_symmetry.space_group_name_H-M   'P 1'
#
loop_
_entity.id
_entity.type
_entity.pdbx_description
1 polymer ?
#
loop_
_entity_poly.entity_id
_entity_poly.type
_entity_poly.pdbx_seq_one_letter_code
_entity_poly.pdbx_strand_id
1 'polypeptide(L)'
;MSGLLTNGLPAVGPLYGSETLPLDTNRTDGSLPISAGVSLMHLATLMNLLANNVSATPVAGTRYYVSTTIGIAQVITGIQALIGATGGTDSFIFELHDSTGALVATTATAGVTVGTANSWQRIPFTAPYSAQPGQYFISVQLNGTTARLAQYNAPSAPVLTGSTAGTFGTGAAFTPPTTYTAARGPVALLY
;
A
#
# COMPACT_ATOMS: atom_id res chain seq x y z
N MET A 1 48.04 14.64 -8.30
CA MET A 1 46.62 14.22 -8.34
C MET A 1 45.83 15.25 -7.57
N SER A 2 45.13 16.14 -8.29
CA SER A 2 44.31 17.21 -7.71
C SER A 2 42.97 16.65 -7.25
N GLY A 3 42.48 17.12 -6.09
CA GLY A 3 41.40 16.53 -5.30
C GLY A 3 40.05 16.43 -6.02
N LEU A 4 39.46 15.25 -5.93
CA LEU A 4 38.18 14.81 -6.51
C LEU A 4 36.92 15.44 -5.86
N LEU A 5 37.07 16.52 -5.09
CA LEU A 5 35.99 17.17 -4.32
C LEU A 5 35.91 18.67 -4.61
N THR A 6 36.02 19.08 -5.87
CA THR A 6 35.91 20.50 -6.30
C THR A 6 34.49 20.94 -6.66
N ASN A 7 33.52 20.03 -6.68
CA ASN A 7 32.12 20.40 -6.74
C ASN A 7 31.53 20.20 -5.34
N GLY A 8 31.42 21.30 -4.58
CA GLY A 8 30.84 21.28 -3.24
C GLY A 8 29.50 20.53 -3.25
N LEU A 9 29.26 19.74 -2.20
CA LEU A 9 27.92 19.26 -1.93
C LEU A 9 26.99 20.49 -1.91
N PRO A 10 25.81 20.42 -2.55
CA PRO A 10 24.88 21.54 -2.55
C PRO A 10 24.64 21.94 -1.10
N ALA A 11 24.85 23.23 -0.80
CA ALA A 11 24.60 23.79 0.51
C ALA A 11 23.09 23.75 0.77
N VAL A 12 22.61 22.65 1.34
CA VAL A 12 21.26 22.59 1.89
C VAL A 12 21.31 23.43 3.15
N GLY A 13 20.74 24.64 3.09
CA GLY A 13 20.65 25.52 4.24
C GLY A 13 19.97 24.82 5.42
N PRO A 14 20.16 25.30 6.66
CA PRO A 14 19.46 24.75 7.81
C PRO A 14 17.95 24.73 7.53
N LEU A 15 17.36 23.54 7.56
CA LEU A 15 15.93 23.32 7.29
C LEU A 15 15.11 23.93 8.43
N TYR A 16 14.73 25.20 8.29
CA TYR A 16 13.77 25.84 9.18
C TYR A 16 12.39 25.25 8.90
N GLY A 17 12.00 24.25 9.71
CA GLY A 17 10.73 23.55 9.61
C GLY A 17 9.52 24.49 9.63
N SER A 18 9.04 24.87 8.46
CA SER A 18 7.69 25.43 8.21
C SER A 18 7.30 25.29 6.74
N GLU A 19 7.78 24.26 6.06
CA GLU A 19 7.38 23.97 4.69
C GLU A 19 5.95 23.43 4.71
N THR A 20 5.03 24.19 4.10
CA THR A 20 3.65 23.81 3.94
C THR A 20 3.47 23.09 2.63
N LEU A 21 2.81 21.93 2.66
CA LEU A 21 2.54 21.16 1.46
C LEU A 21 1.03 20.94 1.29
N PRO A 22 0.55 20.88 0.04
CA PRO A 22 -0.85 20.60 -0.24
C PRO A 22 -1.18 19.16 0.18
N LEU A 23 -2.03 19.01 1.19
CA LEU A 23 -2.43 17.70 1.73
C LEU A 23 -3.76 17.18 1.17
N ASP A 24 -4.50 18.02 0.43
CA ASP A 24 -5.80 17.67 -0.12
C ASP A 24 -6.02 18.33 -1.49
N THR A 25 -6.15 17.50 -2.53
CA THR A 25 -6.49 17.90 -3.89
C THR A 25 -7.95 17.63 -4.26
N ASN A 26 -8.76 17.05 -3.35
CA ASN A 26 -10.15 16.68 -3.60
C ASN A 26 -11.15 17.72 -3.11
N ARG A 27 -10.77 19.00 -3.18
CA ARG A 27 -11.70 20.11 -3.01
C ARG A 27 -12.43 20.43 -4.31
N THR A 28 -13.75 20.25 -4.30
CA THR A 28 -14.64 20.53 -5.43
C THR A 28 -14.91 22.02 -5.65
N ASP A 29 -14.40 22.90 -4.77
CA ASP A 29 -14.67 24.34 -4.75
C ASP A 29 -13.63 25.20 -5.50
N GLY A 30 -12.56 24.61 -6.03
CA GLY A 30 -11.52 25.34 -6.77
C GLY A 30 -10.64 26.26 -5.92
N SER A 31 -10.70 26.14 -4.58
CA SER A 31 -9.83 26.89 -3.67
C SER A 31 -8.41 26.30 -3.61
N LEU A 32 -7.44 27.09 -3.12
CA LEU A 32 -6.07 26.60 -2.93
C LEU A 32 -6.07 25.37 -2.00
N PRO A 33 -5.30 24.32 -2.32
CA PRO A 33 -5.26 23.09 -1.51
C PRO A 33 -4.88 23.40 -0.06
N ILE A 34 -5.43 22.63 0.89
CA ILE A 34 -5.10 22.81 2.31
C ILE A 34 -3.60 22.57 2.50
N SER A 35 -2.91 23.63 2.87
CA SER A 35 -1.50 23.62 3.23
C SER A 35 -1.37 23.41 4.74
N ALA A 36 -0.66 22.36 5.17
CA ALA A 36 -0.26 22.21 6.57
C ALA A 36 1.25 22.06 6.70
N GLY A 37 1.80 22.50 7.83
CA GLY A 37 3.21 22.30 8.15
C GLY A 37 3.48 20.82 8.41
N VAL A 38 4.41 20.24 7.66
CA VAL A 38 4.75 18.81 7.76
C VAL A 38 6.23 18.67 8.08
N SER A 39 6.60 17.68 8.89
CA SER A 39 8.00 17.28 9.00
C SER A 39 8.43 16.66 7.67
N LEU A 40 9.36 17.31 6.96
CA LEU A 40 9.84 16.87 5.65
C LEU A 40 10.46 15.46 5.68
N MET A 41 11.09 15.10 6.79
CA MET A 41 11.66 13.76 6.97
C MET A 41 10.57 12.68 7.08
N HIS A 42 9.50 12.96 7.83
CA HIS A 42 8.35 12.06 7.90
C HIS A 42 7.67 11.94 6.55
N LEU A 43 7.47 13.08 5.86
CA LEU A 43 6.86 13.06 4.55
C LEU A 43 7.73 12.34 3.52
N ALA A 44 9.04 12.58 3.49
CA ALA A 44 9.95 11.89 2.59
C ALA A 44 9.91 10.37 2.81
N THR A 45 9.77 9.93 4.06
CA THR A 45 9.64 8.51 4.40
C THR A 45 8.29 7.94 3.92
N LEU A 46 7.19 8.68 4.10
CA LEU A 46 5.87 8.30 3.62
C LEU A 46 5.78 8.27 2.09
N MET A 47 6.37 9.26 1.42
CA MET A 47 6.45 9.32 -0.04
C MET A 47 7.31 8.18 -0.59
N ASN A 48 8.43 7.87 0.06
CA ASN A 48 9.22 6.70 -0.32
C ASN A 48 8.40 5.43 -0.18
N LEU A 49 7.65 5.27 0.92
CA LEU A 49 6.80 4.09 1.09
C LEU A 49 5.71 4.02 0.00
N LEU A 50 4.90 5.06 -0.16
CA LEU A 50 3.71 4.99 -1.02
C LEU A 50 4.02 5.09 -2.53
N ALA A 51 5.08 5.82 -2.91
CA ALA A 51 5.40 6.07 -4.33
C ALA A 51 6.50 5.15 -4.90
N ASN A 52 7.25 4.41 -4.07
CA ASN A 52 8.27 3.47 -4.53
C ASN A 52 7.64 2.13 -4.91
N ASN A 53 6.91 2.16 -6.02
CA ASN A 53 6.16 1.02 -6.51
C ASN A 53 6.43 0.74 -7.99
N VAL A 54 6.09 -0.48 -8.38
CA VAL A 54 6.12 -0.97 -9.75
C VAL A 54 4.76 -1.54 -10.11
N SER A 55 4.34 -1.33 -11.35
CA SER A 55 3.11 -1.92 -11.87
C SER A 55 3.40 -3.34 -12.35
N ALA A 56 2.95 -4.34 -11.58
CA ALA A 56 3.21 -5.75 -11.88
C ALA A 56 1.98 -6.47 -12.44
N THR A 57 2.23 -7.46 -13.30
CA THR A 57 1.22 -8.40 -13.79
C THR A 57 0.92 -9.45 -12.73
N PRO A 58 -0.30 -9.49 -12.17
CA PRO A 58 -0.66 -10.52 -11.23
C PRO A 58 -0.96 -11.83 -11.93
N VAL A 59 -0.92 -12.92 -11.17
CA VAL A 59 -1.45 -14.23 -11.55
C VAL A 59 -2.82 -14.38 -10.91
N ALA A 60 -3.83 -14.77 -11.70
CA ALA A 60 -5.19 -14.96 -11.23
C ALA A 60 -5.25 -15.93 -10.02
N GLY A 61 -6.02 -15.56 -8.99
CA GLY A 61 -6.18 -16.30 -7.74
C GLY A 61 -4.98 -16.25 -6.80
N THR A 62 -3.85 -15.66 -7.20
CA THR A 62 -2.69 -15.51 -6.32
C THR A 62 -2.94 -14.39 -5.31
N ARG A 63 -2.64 -14.68 -4.05
CA ARG A 63 -2.63 -13.69 -2.97
C ARG A 63 -1.29 -13.00 -2.93
N TYR A 64 -1.32 -11.68 -3.00
CA TYR A 64 -0.16 -10.81 -2.85
C TYR A 64 -0.30 -10.08 -1.52
N TYR A 65 0.68 -10.18 -0.63
CA TYR A 65 0.56 -9.65 0.73
C TYR A 65 1.73 -8.79 1.18
N VAL A 66 1.44 -7.83 2.05
CA VAL A 66 2.38 -6.93 2.71
C VAL A 66 2.08 -6.83 4.20
N SER A 67 3.12 -6.76 5.03
CA SER A 67 2.98 -6.53 6.47
C SER A 67 2.54 -5.10 6.77
N THR A 68 1.66 -4.95 7.75
CA THR A 68 1.31 -3.68 8.38
C THR A 68 1.33 -3.86 9.90
N THR A 69 1.78 -2.84 10.62
CA THR A 69 1.81 -2.86 12.08
C THR A 69 0.74 -1.92 12.60
N ILE A 70 -0.13 -2.44 13.45
CA ILE A 70 -1.16 -1.69 14.15
C ILE A 70 -0.64 -1.39 15.55
N GLY A 71 -0.44 -0.11 15.88
CA GLY A 71 0.12 0.30 17.17
C GLY A 71 -0.91 0.43 18.30
N ILE A 72 -2.17 0.69 17.97
CA ILE A 72 -3.26 0.89 18.93
C ILE A 72 -4.50 0.11 18.49
N ALA A 73 -5.33 -0.30 19.44
CA ALA A 73 -6.60 -0.94 19.13
C ALA A 73 -7.50 0.03 18.37
N GLN A 74 -8.04 -0.40 17.23
CA GLN A 74 -8.90 0.42 16.38
C GLN A 74 -9.88 -0.42 15.57
N VAL A 75 -11.00 0.18 15.20
CA VAL A 75 -11.98 -0.45 14.30
C VAL A 75 -11.59 -0.11 12.86
N ILE A 76 -11.38 -1.14 12.05
CA ILE A 76 -11.04 -1.03 10.64
C ILE A 76 -12.28 -1.40 9.82
N THR A 77 -12.58 -0.58 8.83
CA THR A 77 -13.77 -0.74 7.98
C THR A 77 -13.43 -1.32 6.62
N GLY A 78 -12.17 -1.24 6.17
CA GLY A 78 -11.71 -1.93 4.98
C GLY A 78 -10.25 -1.70 4.64
N ILE A 79 -9.94 -1.99 3.38
CA ILE A 79 -8.61 -1.81 2.79
C ILE A 79 -8.73 -0.93 1.54
N GLN A 80 -7.76 -0.04 1.38
CA GLN A 80 -7.53 0.68 0.13
C GLN A 80 -6.19 0.27 -0.46
N ALA A 81 -6.15 0.05 -1.77
CA ALA A 81 -4.92 -0.28 -2.48
C ALA A 81 -4.77 0.59 -3.72
N LEU A 82 -3.51 0.84 -4.10
CA LEU A 82 -3.19 1.58 -5.31
C LEU A 82 -3.27 0.64 -6.53
N ILE A 83 -4.09 1.02 -7.50
CA ILE A 83 -4.15 0.34 -8.79
C ILE A 83 -2.88 0.67 -9.58
N GLY A 84 -2.31 -0.33 -10.24
CA GLY A 84 -1.14 -0.15 -11.11
C GLY A 84 -1.49 0.61 -12.40
N ALA A 85 -0.64 0.44 -13.42
CA ALA A 85 -0.74 1.17 -14.69
C ALA A 85 -1.98 0.80 -15.53
N THR A 86 -2.74 -0.22 -15.14
CA THR A 86 -3.93 -0.69 -15.87
C THR A 86 -5.01 -1.10 -14.89
N GLY A 87 -6.19 -0.50 -15.01
CA GLY A 87 -7.41 -0.91 -14.31
C GLY A 87 -8.28 -1.85 -15.16
N GLY A 88 -9.58 -1.96 -14.86
CA GLY A 88 -10.56 -2.53 -15.81
C GLY A 88 -11.30 -3.79 -15.35
N THR A 89 -11.48 -4.75 -16.27
CA THR A 89 -12.52 -5.81 -16.21
C THR A 89 -12.34 -6.88 -15.15
N ASP A 90 -11.17 -6.95 -14.52
CA ASP A 90 -10.91 -7.88 -13.42
C ASP A 90 -11.53 -7.36 -12.11
N SER A 91 -11.63 -8.21 -11.10
CA SER A 91 -12.15 -7.89 -9.77
C SER A 91 -11.08 -8.07 -8.69
N PHE A 92 -11.07 -7.15 -7.73
CA PHE A 92 -10.29 -7.23 -6.49
C PHE A 92 -11.07 -7.83 -5.34
N ILE A 93 -10.34 -8.60 -4.53
CA ILE A 93 -10.71 -8.95 -3.16
C ILE A 93 -9.55 -8.53 -2.27
N PHE A 94 -9.88 -7.92 -1.14
CA PHE A 94 -8.90 -7.60 -0.11
C PHE A 94 -9.16 -8.44 1.13
N GLU A 95 -8.07 -8.87 1.77
CA GLU A 95 -8.12 -9.69 2.95
C GLU A 95 -7.12 -9.18 3.99
N LEU A 96 -7.51 -9.25 5.25
CA LEU A 96 -6.64 -8.97 6.38
C LEU A 96 -6.31 -10.30 7.07
N HIS A 97 -5.04 -10.51 7.31
CA HIS A 97 -4.53 -11.67 8.02
C HIS A 97 -3.77 -11.25 9.28
N ASP A 98 -3.81 -12.10 10.31
CA ASP A 98 -3.04 -11.88 11.54
C ASP A 98 -1.56 -12.26 11.37
N SER A 99 -0.79 -12.15 12.46
CA SER A 99 0.64 -12.47 12.50
C SER A 99 0.97 -13.93 12.19
N THR A 100 -0.01 -14.84 12.24
CA THR A 100 0.15 -16.25 11.87
C THR A 100 -0.22 -16.54 10.42
N GLY A 101 -0.78 -15.54 9.71
CA GLY A 101 -1.28 -15.66 8.35
C GLY A 101 -2.71 -16.20 8.26
N ALA A 102 -3.40 -16.33 9.39
CA ALA A 102 -4.82 -16.71 9.42
C ALA A 102 -5.70 -15.53 8.99
N LEU A 103 -6.77 -15.82 8.25
CA LEU A 103 -7.71 -14.80 7.78
C LEU A 103 -8.52 -14.25 8.95
N VAL A 104 -8.55 -12.92 9.11
CA VAL A 104 -9.33 -12.24 10.16
C VAL A 104 -10.44 -11.35 9.62
N ALA A 105 -10.30 -10.79 8.42
CA ALA A 105 -11.35 -10.02 7.75
C ALA A 105 -11.19 -10.09 6.23
N THR A 106 -12.29 -9.98 5.49
CA THR A 106 -12.27 -10.01 4.02
C THR A 106 -13.38 -9.14 3.44
N THR A 107 -13.19 -8.69 2.21
CA THR A 107 -14.23 -8.05 1.40
C THR A 107 -15.19 -9.11 0.84
N ALA A 108 -16.27 -8.70 0.17
CA ALA A 108 -17.16 -9.65 -0.50
C ALA A 108 -16.38 -10.54 -1.48
N THR A 109 -16.56 -11.86 -1.41
CA THR A 109 -15.79 -12.85 -2.20
C THR A 109 -16.11 -12.86 -3.69
N ALA A 110 -17.21 -12.22 -4.11
CA ALA A 110 -17.46 -11.93 -5.51
C ALA A 110 -16.47 -10.92 -6.10
N GLY A 111 -15.79 -10.15 -5.23
CA GLY A 111 -14.90 -9.07 -5.59
C GLY A 111 -15.61 -7.83 -6.12
N VAL A 112 -14.84 -6.76 -6.29
CA VAL A 112 -15.30 -5.51 -6.90
C VAL A 112 -14.41 -5.23 -8.10
N THR A 113 -15.01 -4.84 -9.22
CA THR A 113 -14.27 -4.49 -10.45
C THR A 113 -13.17 -3.47 -10.17
N VAL A 114 -12.00 -3.67 -10.77
CA VAL A 114 -10.85 -2.78 -10.60
C VAL A 114 -11.16 -1.43 -11.26
N GLY A 115 -10.97 -0.36 -10.49
CA GLY A 115 -11.21 1.01 -10.92
C GLY A 115 -10.17 1.53 -11.92
N THR A 116 -10.00 2.84 -11.97
CA THR A 116 -9.09 3.52 -12.89
C THR A 116 -7.62 3.29 -12.55
N ALA A 117 -6.75 3.21 -13.56
CA ALA A 117 -5.31 3.10 -13.39
C ALA A 117 -4.73 4.21 -12.49
N ASN A 118 -3.67 3.88 -11.74
CA ASN A 118 -2.94 4.80 -10.85
C ASN A 118 -3.83 5.53 -9.81
N SER A 119 -4.98 4.97 -9.49
CA SER A 119 -5.92 5.54 -8.52
C SER A 119 -6.06 4.62 -7.31
N TRP A 120 -6.33 5.20 -6.15
CA TRP A 120 -6.65 4.43 -4.94
C TRP A 120 -8.06 3.89 -5.03
N GLN A 121 -8.20 2.57 -4.86
CA GLN A 121 -9.50 1.93 -4.77
C GLN A 121 -9.74 1.44 -3.35
N ARG A 122 -10.87 1.89 -2.81
CA ARG A 122 -11.30 1.61 -1.44
C ARG A 122 -12.42 0.57 -1.47
N ILE A 123 -12.24 -0.56 -0.79
CA ILE A 123 -13.26 -1.63 -0.70
C ILE A 123 -13.54 -1.93 0.79
N PRO A 124 -14.80 -1.92 1.24
CA PRO A 124 -15.14 -2.22 2.63
C PRO A 124 -15.10 -3.72 2.90
N PHE A 125 -14.78 -4.09 4.14
CA PHE A 125 -14.99 -5.45 4.62
C PHE A 125 -16.48 -5.79 4.66
N THR A 126 -16.78 -7.09 4.66
CA THR A 126 -18.17 -7.57 4.87
C THR A 126 -18.70 -7.18 6.25
N ALA A 127 -17.81 -7.04 7.24
CA ALA A 127 -18.10 -6.49 8.55
C ALA A 127 -16.87 -5.71 9.09
N PRO A 128 -17.07 -4.63 9.87
CA PRO A 128 -15.97 -3.94 10.55
C PRO A 128 -15.18 -4.90 11.46
N TYR A 129 -13.85 -4.74 11.48
CA TYR A 129 -12.95 -5.58 12.28
C TYR A 129 -12.31 -4.76 13.40
N SER A 130 -12.41 -5.24 14.64
CA SER A 130 -11.75 -4.63 15.79
C SER A 130 -10.33 -5.19 15.91
N ALA A 131 -9.34 -4.47 15.37
CA ALA A 131 -7.95 -4.89 15.42
C ALA A 131 -7.32 -4.54 16.76
N GLN A 132 -6.51 -5.47 17.28
CA GLN A 132 -5.66 -5.24 18.44
C GLN A 132 -4.27 -4.79 17.99
N PRO A 133 -3.46 -4.18 18.88
CA PRO A 133 -2.07 -3.88 18.56
C PRO A 133 -1.31 -5.16 18.18
N GLY A 134 -0.58 -5.11 17.06
CA GLY A 134 0.14 -6.27 16.55
C GLY A 134 0.56 -6.13 15.10
N GLN A 135 1.21 -7.19 14.59
CA GLN A 135 1.55 -7.30 13.19
C GLN A 135 0.44 -8.03 12.43
N TYR A 136 0.05 -7.47 11.30
CA TYR A 136 -0.97 -7.98 10.39
C TYR A 136 -0.42 -7.99 8.97
N PHE A 137 -1.16 -8.63 8.07
CA PHE A 137 -0.84 -8.66 6.66
C PHE A 137 -2.06 -8.28 5.83
N ILE A 138 -1.88 -7.30 4.95
CA ILE A 138 -2.86 -6.89 3.96
C ILE A 138 -2.61 -7.73 2.72
N SER A 139 -3.63 -8.44 2.22
CA SER A 139 -3.55 -9.23 1.01
C SER A 139 -4.52 -8.74 -0.07
N VAL A 140 -4.13 -8.94 -1.32
CA VAL A 140 -4.94 -8.63 -2.51
C VAL A 140 -4.97 -9.85 -3.42
N GLN A 141 -6.15 -10.18 -3.94
CA GLN A 141 -6.36 -11.17 -5.00
C GLN A 141 -7.01 -10.55 -6.22
N LEU A 142 -6.66 -11.06 -7.40
CA LEU A 142 -7.28 -10.73 -8.68
C LEU A 142 -7.87 -11.98 -9.32
N ASN A 143 -9.01 -11.85 -10.00
CA ASN A 143 -9.60 -12.95 -10.77
C ASN A 143 -8.97 -13.13 -12.17
N GLY A 144 -8.14 -12.18 -12.60
CA GLY A 144 -7.53 -12.15 -13.92
C GLY A 144 -6.14 -11.51 -13.92
N THR A 145 -5.63 -11.23 -15.13
CA THR A 145 -4.27 -10.72 -15.38
C THR A 145 -4.24 -9.41 -16.16
N THR A 146 -5.43 -8.84 -16.46
CA THR A 146 -5.58 -7.61 -17.25
C THR A 146 -5.37 -6.38 -16.40
N ALA A 147 -5.94 -6.36 -15.19
CA ALA A 147 -5.66 -5.33 -14.20
C ALA A 147 -4.25 -5.51 -13.62
N ARG A 148 -3.64 -4.38 -13.26
CA ARG A 148 -2.31 -4.30 -12.67
C ARG A 148 -2.43 -3.85 -11.22
N LEU A 149 -1.59 -4.42 -10.38
CA LEU A 149 -1.46 -4.04 -8.97
C LEU A 149 -0.18 -3.21 -8.80
N ALA A 150 -0.27 -2.09 -8.09
CA ALA A 150 0.93 -1.39 -7.65
C ALA A 150 1.57 -2.18 -6.51
N GLN A 151 2.81 -2.62 -6.71
CA GLN A 151 3.55 -3.42 -5.74
C GLN A 151 4.83 -2.72 -5.32
N TYR A 152 5.22 -2.89 -4.06
CA TYR A 152 6.46 -2.33 -3.54
C TYR A 152 7.67 -2.81 -4.37
N ASN A 153 8.53 -1.87 -4.77
CA ASN A 153 9.74 -2.16 -5.53
C ASN A 153 10.97 -2.27 -4.63
N ALA A 154 11.35 -1.17 -3.96
CA ALA A 154 12.44 -1.16 -2.99
C ALA A 154 12.21 -0.09 -1.91
N PRO A 155 11.18 -0.25 -1.05
CA PRO A 155 10.89 0.73 0.00
C PRO A 155 12.05 0.80 0.99
N SER A 156 12.33 1.99 1.51
CA SER A 156 13.36 2.21 2.53
C SER A 156 12.95 1.72 3.93
N ALA A 157 11.69 1.32 4.10
CA ALA A 157 11.14 0.80 5.34
C ALA A 157 11.14 -0.75 5.36
N PRO A 158 11.35 -1.38 6.52
CA PRO A 158 11.32 -2.83 6.66
C PRO A 158 9.88 -3.35 6.59
N VAL A 159 9.40 -3.63 5.37
CA VAL A 159 8.13 -4.32 5.14
C VAL A 159 8.40 -5.77 4.72
N LEU A 160 7.55 -6.68 5.17
CA LEU A 160 7.58 -8.08 4.77
C LEU A 160 6.56 -8.26 3.64
N THR A 161 6.98 -8.91 2.56
CA THR A 161 6.15 -9.06 1.36
C THR A 161 6.32 -10.44 0.77
N GLY A 162 5.24 -10.95 0.18
CA GLY A 162 5.29 -12.23 -0.51
C GLY A 162 4.01 -12.50 -1.30
N SER A 163 3.93 -13.71 -1.83
CA SER A 163 2.75 -14.16 -2.55
C SER A 163 2.54 -15.66 -2.39
N THR A 164 1.30 -16.10 -2.43
CA THR A 164 0.94 -17.52 -2.38
C THR A 164 -0.14 -17.80 -3.41
N ALA A 165 0.10 -18.81 -4.27
CA ALA A 165 -0.88 -19.23 -5.27
C ALA A 165 -2.17 -19.71 -4.58
N GLY A 166 -3.30 -19.49 -5.23
CA GLY A 166 -4.61 -19.79 -4.67
C GLY A 166 -5.70 -19.74 -5.73
N THR A 167 -6.95 -19.78 -5.25
CA THR A 167 -8.14 -19.63 -6.09
C THR A 167 -8.85 -18.34 -5.72
N PHE A 168 -9.24 -17.56 -6.73
CA PHE A 168 -9.97 -16.31 -6.48
C PHE A 168 -11.24 -16.56 -5.66
N GLY A 169 -11.52 -15.70 -4.69
CA GLY A 169 -12.66 -15.84 -3.78
C GLY A 169 -12.42 -16.77 -2.59
N THR A 170 -11.21 -17.33 -2.45
CA THR A 170 -10.85 -18.19 -1.30
C THR A 170 -9.85 -17.48 -0.37
N GLY A 171 -10.26 -17.29 0.89
CA GLY A 171 -9.41 -16.68 1.93
C GLY A 171 -8.68 -17.73 2.76
N ALA A 172 -7.82 -18.53 2.12
CA ALA A 172 -7.03 -19.54 2.82
C ALA A 172 -6.01 -18.88 3.77
N ALA A 173 -5.45 -19.62 4.73
CA ALA A 173 -4.27 -19.14 5.46
C ALA A 173 -3.02 -19.15 4.55
N PHE A 174 -1.95 -18.49 4.97
CA PHE A 174 -0.62 -18.61 4.36
C PHE A 174 0.46 -18.58 5.43
N THR A 175 1.68 -19.02 5.11
CA THR A 175 2.83 -18.87 6.00
C THR A 175 3.41 -17.47 5.84
N PRO A 176 3.40 -16.62 6.88
CA PRO A 176 3.94 -15.27 6.78
C PRO A 176 5.40 -15.24 6.33
N PRO A 177 5.77 -14.32 5.44
CA PRO A 177 7.16 -14.17 5.01
C PRO A 177 8.00 -13.60 6.15
N THR A 178 9.27 -14.01 6.24
CA THR A 178 10.25 -13.45 7.19
C THR A 178 11.18 -12.42 6.55
N THR A 179 11.07 -12.23 5.24
CA THR A 179 11.90 -11.32 4.44
C THR A 179 11.06 -10.50 3.47
N TYR A 180 11.67 -9.44 2.94
CA TYR A 180 11.12 -8.66 1.85
C TYR A 180 11.35 -9.35 0.50
N THR A 181 10.30 -9.41 -0.33
CA THR A 181 10.37 -9.79 -1.74
C THR A 181 9.86 -8.66 -2.63
N ALA A 182 10.72 -8.15 -3.51
CA ALA A 182 10.36 -7.09 -4.46
C ALA A 182 9.24 -7.53 -5.41
N ALA A 183 8.37 -6.57 -5.79
CA ALA A 183 7.24 -6.79 -6.70
C ALA A 183 6.35 -7.96 -6.25
N ARG A 184 6.00 -7.98 -4.97
CA ARG A 184 5.04 -8.94 -4.39
C ARG A 184 4.02 -8.28 -3.48
N GLY A 185 4.44 -7.40 -2.58
CA GLY A 185 3.52 -6.77 -1.65
C GLY A 185 2.73 -5.64 -2.31
N PRO A 186 1.39 -5.61 -2.19
CA PRO A 186 0.57 -4.50 -2.68
C PRO A 186 0.87 -3.21 -1.92
N VAL A 187 0.83 -2.05 -2.59
CA VAL A 187 0.78 -0.76 -1.90
C VAL A 187 -0.64 -0.55 -1.40
N ALA A 188 -0.85 -0.78 -0.10
CA ALA A 188 -2.18 -0.77 0.51
C ALA A 188 -2.16 -0.21 1.93
N LEU A 189 -3.30 0.33 2.36
CA LEU A 189 -3.53 0.95 3.66
C LEU A 189 -4.88 0.49 4.24
N LEU A 190 -4.96 0.48 5.58
CA LEU A 190 -6.19 0.23 6.33
C LEU A 190 -6.96 1.56 6.52
N TYR A 191 -8.30 1.51 6.52
CA TYR A 191 -9.14 2.69 6.78
C TYR A 191 -10.43 2.33 7.54
#